data_AF-A0ABD6F0H9-F1
#
_entry.id   AF-A0ABD6F0H9-F1
#
_cell.length_a   1.000
_cell.length_b   1.000
_cell.length_c   1.000
_cell.angle_alpha   90.00
_cell.angle_beta   90.00
_cell.angle_gamma   90.00
#
_symmetry.space_group_name_H-M   'P 1'
#
loop_
_entity.id
_entity.type
_entity.pdbx_description
1 polymer ?
#
loop_
_entity_poly.entity_id
_entity_poly.type
_entity_poly.pdbx_seq_one_letter_code
_entity_poly.pdbx_strand_id
1 'polypeptide(L)'
;MVPESPSVFREVRNLVNKLSGRKPIIVHCSAGVGRSGTYIAIEMAYQKLKKAENMDVLSVAKHIREQRLGAVQTDLQYLFIFRMLIELLIADRAVEKSAEIRQFLVAYDELINRKKANKKV
;
A
#
# COMPACT_ATOMS: atom_id res chain seq x y z
N MET A 1 12.44 0.76 -0.53
CA MET A 1 12.08 0.36 -1.91
C MET A 1 10.60 0.00 -1.91
N VAL A 2 9.89 0.36 -2.97
CA VAL A 2 8.48 0.02 -3.21
C VAL A 2 8.38 -0.70 -4.56
N PRO A 3 7.35 -1.54 -4.79
CA PRO A 3 7.15 -2.22 -6.08
C PRO A 3 7.12 -1.23 -7.25
N GLU A 4 7.69 -1.63 -8.38
CA GLU A 4 7.71 -0.79 -9.59
C GLU A 4 6.35 -0.77 -10.30
N SER A 5 5.61 -1.88 -10.23
CA SER A 5 4.29 -2.01 -10.83
C SER A 5 3.22 -2.19 -9.76
N PRO A 6 2.26 -1.25 -9.64
CA PRO A 6 1.06 -1.42 -8.82
C PRO A 6 0.20 -2.63 -9.23
N SER A 7 0.24 -3.03 -10.51
CA SER A 7 -0.53 -4.20 -10.99
C SER A 7 -0.04 -5.50 -10.35
N VAL A 8 1.28 -5.66 -10.22
CA VAL A 8 1.89 -6.85 -9.62
C VAL A 8 1.48 -6.99 -8.15
N PHE A 9 1.40 -5.89 -7.40
CA PHE A 9 0.89 -5.93 -6.03
C PHE A 9 -0.54 -6.48 -5.99
N ARG A 10 -1.42 -5.98 -6.86
CA ARG A 10 -2.82 -6.42 -6.92
C ARG A 10 -2.94 -7.89 -7.29
N GLU A 11 -2.13 -8.39 -8.21
CA GLU A 11 -2.09 -9.80 -8.59
C GLU A 11 -1.67 -10.69 -7.42
N VAL A 12 -0.58 -10.33 -6.73
CA VAL A 12 -0.11 -11.03 -5.52
C VAL A 12 -1.19 -11.02 -4.44
N ARG A 13 -1.80 -9.87 -4.18
CA ARG A 13 -2.90 -9.72 -3.23
C ARG A 13 -4.08 -10.63 -3.56
N ASN A 14 -4.49 -10.67 -4.84
CA ASN A 14 -5.60 -11.51 -5.28
C ASN A 14 -5.30 -12.99 -5.08
N LEU A 15 -4.07 -13.42 -5.37
CA LEU A 15 -3.61 -14.78 -5.12
C LEU A 15 -3.64 -15.12 -3.63
N VAL A 16 -3.10 -14.23 -2.78
CA VAL A 16 -3.11 -14.38 -1.32
C VAL A 16 -4.54 -14.51 -0.78
N ASN A 17 -5.46 -13.65 -1.23
CA ASN A 17 -6.87 -13.71 -0.83
C ASN A 17 -7.54 -15.01 -1.25
N LYS A 18 -7.24 -15.50 -2.47
CA LYS A 18 -7.76 -16.78 -2.98
C LYS A 18 -7.25 -17.98 -2.17
N LEU A 19 -5.99 -17.98 -1.76
CA LEU A 19 -5.33 -19.11 -1.12
C LEU A 19 -5.45 -19.13 0.41
N SER A 20 -5.64 -17.98 1.06
CA SER A 20 -5.59 -17.87 2.52
C SER A 20 -6.67 -18.67 3.26
N GLY A 21 -7.81 -18.94 2.61
CA GLY A 21 -8.92 -19.65 3.24
C GLY A 21 -9.40 -19.00 4.55
N ARG A 22 -9.26 -17.67 4.68
CA ARG A 22 -9.56 -16.89 5.91
C ARG A 22 -8.70 -17.22 7.13
N LYS A 23 -7.58 -17.93 6.94
CA LYS A 23 -6.60 -18.20 8.01
C LYS A 23 -5.63 -17.01 8.16
N PRO A 24 -5.01 -16.83 9.35
CA PRO A 24 -3.94 -15.87 9.52
C PRO A 24 -2.82 -16.07 8.50
N ILE A 25 -2.32 -14.98 7.94
CA ILE A 25 -1.30 -14.99 6.87
C ILE A 25 0.01 -14.48 7.44
N ILE A 26 1.08 -15.26 7.27
CA ILE A 26 2.42 -14.83 7.63
C ILE A 26 2.97 -13.93 6.51
N VAL A 27 3.25 -12.67 6.85
CA VAL A 27 3.87 -11.71 5.93
C VAL A 27 5.26 -11.37 6.44
N HIS A 28 6.30 -11.70 5.67
CA HIS A 28 7.68 -11.38 6.04
C HIS A 28 8.44 -10.69 4.90
N CYS A 29 9.57 -10.10 5.24
CA CYS A 29 10.54 -9.60 4.27
C CYS A 29 11.95 -9.98 4.76
N SER A 30 12.85 -9.02 4.95
CA SER A 30 14.14 -9.25 5.61
C SER A 30 13.97 -9.00 7.12
N ALA A 31 13.97 -7.74 7.58
CA ALA A 31 13.69 -7.40 8.98
C ALA A 31 12.21 -7.53 9.40
N GLY A 32 11.29 -7.81 8.47
CA GLY A 32 9.87 -7.97 8.77
C GLY A 32 9.14 -6.68 9.18
N VAL A 33 9.69 -5.49 8.91
CA VAL A 33 9.09 -4.21 9.36
C VAL A 33 8.69 -3.29 8.20
N GLY A 34 9.58 -3.05 7.23
CA GLY A 34 9.33 -2.13 6.12
C GLY A 34 8.26 -2.65 5.15
N ARG A 35 8.66 -3.53 4.22
CA ARG A 35 7.76 -4.08 3.19
C ARG A 35 6.58 -4.85 3.80
N SER A 36 6.83 -5.63 4.84
CA SER A 36 5.80 -6.37 5.56
C SER A 36 4.78 -5.43 6.20
N GLY A 37 5.23 -4.39 6.90
CA GLY A 37 4.35 -3.38 7.48
C GLY A 37 3.56 -2.62 6.42
N THR A 38 4.16 -2.29 5.28
CA THR A 38 3.46 -1.64 4.15
C THR A 38 2.35 -2.52 3.58
N TYR A 39 2.62 -3.81 3.34
CA TYR A 39 1.60 -4.74 2.86
C TYR A 39 0.44 -4.86 3.84
N ILE A 40 0.74 -5.03 5.13
CA ILE A 40 -0.27 -5.13 6.19
C ILE A 40 -1.09 -3.83 6.29
N ALA A 41 -0.45 -2.66 6.19
CA ALA A 41 -1.13 -1.38 6.22
C ALA A 41 -2.10 -1.19 5.06
N ILE A 42 -1.72 -1.60 3.84
CA ILE A 42 -2.60 -1.56 2.67
C ILE A 42 -3.82 -2.46 2.89
N GLU A 43 -3.63 -3.72 3.33
CA GLU A 43 -4.76 -4.62 3.58
C GLU A 43 -5.68 -4.08 4.68
N MET A 44 -5.12 -3.63 5.80
CA MET A 44 -5.90 -3.11 6.92
C MET A 44 -6.72 -1.88 6.51
N ALA A 45 -6.08 -0.91 5.85
CA ALA A 45 -6.75 0.29 5.38
C ALA A 45 -7.84 -0.02 4.36
N TYR A 46 -7.55 -0.88 3.37
CA TYR A 46 -8.52 -1.27 2.36
C TYR A 46 -9.74 -1.98 2.98
N GLN A 47 -9.53 -2.89 3.94
CA GLN A 47 -10.65 -3.57 4.62
C GLN A 47 -11.52 -2.59 5.44
N LYS A 48 -10.89 -1.61 6.10
CA LYS A 48 -11.61 -0.53 6.81
C LYS A 48 -12.47 0.29 5.85
N LEU A 49 -11.91 0.69 4.70
CA LEU A 49 -12.64 1.43 3.67
C LEU A 49 -13.80 0.61 3.08
N LYS A 50 -13.62 -0.70 2.85
CA LYS A 50 -14.71 -1.58 2.38
C LYS A 50 -15.86 -1.73 3.37
N LYS A 51 -15.60 -1.50 4.66
CA LYS A 51 -16.61 -1.48 5.73
C LYS A 51 -17.19 -0.09 5.98
N ALA A 52 -16.84 0.90 5.16
CA ALA A 52 -17.20 2.31 5.37
C ALA A 52 -16.79 2.85 6.75
N GLU A 53 -15.71 2.32 7.33
CA GLU A 53 -15.15 2.86 8.57
C GLU A 53 -14.43 4.17 8.27
N ASN A 54 -14.63 5.18 9.12
CA ASN A 54 -13.78 6.37 9.11
C ASN A 54 -12.35 5.97 9.48
N MET A 55 -11.42 6.21 8.55
CA MET A 55 -10.01 5.89 8.75
C MET A 55 -9.12 6.88 8.01
N ASP A 56 -7.91 7.05 8.52
CA ASP A 56 -6.83 7.76 7.85
C ASP A 56 -5.56 6.90 7.86
N VAL A 57 -4.70 7.06 6.86
CA VAL A 57 -3.52 6.18 6.71
C VAL A 57 -2.56 6.33 7.89
N LEU A 58 -2.55 7.50 8.57
CA LEU A 58 -1.69 7.73 9.72
C LEU A 58 -2.15 6.90 10.93
N SER A 59 -3.45 6.83 11.20
CA SER A 59 -3.99 6.00 12.29
C SER A 59 -3.75 4.51 12.03
N VAL A 60 -3.89 4.04 10.78
CA VAL A 60 -3.53 2.66 10.41
C VAL A 60 -2.04 2.39 10.65
N ALA A 61 -1.16 3.29 10.22
CA ALA A 61 0.28 3.13 10.41
C ALA A 61 0.67 3.17 11.90
N LYS A 62 0.06 4.05 12.70
CA LYS A 62 0.26 4.11 14.17
C LYS A 62 -0.17 2.81 14.82
N HIS A 63 -1.36 2.30 14.50
CA HIS A 63 -1.89 1.06 15.06
C HIS A 63 -0.98 -0.14 14.77
N ILE A 64 -0.45 -0.25 13.55
CA ILE A 64 0.49 -1.33 13.21
C ILE A 64 1.81 -1.16 13.98
N ARG A 65 2.27 0.08 14.20
CA ARG A 65 3.50 0.36 14.96
C ARG A 65 3.37 0.05 16.45
N GLU A 66 2.17 0.13 17.03
CA GLU A 66 1.90 -0.33 18.40
C GLU A 66 2.14 -1.83 18.55
N GLN A 67 1.88 -2.61 17.49
CA GLN A 67 2.07 -4.06 17.49
C GLN A 67 3.46 -4.49 16.99
N ARG A 68 4.09 -3.68 16.13
CA ARG A 68 5.41 -3.99 15.56
C ARG A 68 6.21 -2.71 15.29
N LEU A 69 7.17 -2.45 16.17
CA LEU A 69 8.05 -1.29 16.08
C LEU A 69 8.72 -1.19 14.70
N GLY A 70 8.75 0.02 14.15
CA GLY A 70 9.40 0.29 12.85
C GLY A 70 8.60 -0.14 11.61
N ALA A 71 7.35 -0.59 11.78
CA ALA A 71 6.48 -0.89 10.65
C ALA A 71 6.29 0.34 9.74
N VAL A 72 6.33 0.12 8.42
CA VAL A 72 6.37 1.19 7.40
C VAL A 72 7.56 2.11 7.64
N GLN A 73 8.71 1.74 7.08
CA GLN A 73 10.02 2.27 7.48
C GLN A 73 10.42 3.55 6.73
N THR A 74 9.88 3.79 5.54
CA THR A 74 10.27 4.94 4.71
C THR A 74 9.06 5.77 4.27
N ASP A 75 9.30 7.05 3.99
CA ASP A 75 8.37 7.97 3.34
C ASP A 75 7.73 7.38 2.06
N LEU A 76 8.54 6.78 1.17
CA LEU A 76 8.05 6.17 -0.06
C LEU A 76 7.12 4.98 0.22
N GLN A 77 7.38 4.20 1.27
CA GLN A 77 6.52 3.09 1.68
C GLN A 77 5.17 3.60 2.19
N TYR A 78 5.19 4.69 2.96
CA TYR A 78 3.98 5.34 3.44
C TYR A 78 3.15 5.91 2.28
N LEU A 79 3.79 6.62 1.34
CA LEU A 79 3.14 7.14 0.14
C LEU A 79 2.57 6.01 -0.74
N PHE A 80 3.27 4.88 -0.85
CA PHE A 80 2.81 3.72 -1.60
C PHE A 80 1.50 3.14 -1.07
N ILE A 81 1.19 3.31 0.22
CA ILE A 81 -0.11 2.90 0.78
C ILE A 81 -1.24 3.64 0.05
N PHE A 82 -1.15 4.95 -0.08
CA PHE A 82 -2.15 5.76 -0.81
C PHE A 82 -2.28 5.34 -2.27
N ARG A 83 -1.13 5.18 -2.96
CA ARG A 83 -1.10 4.74 -4.37
C ARG A 83 -1.84 3.41 -4.57
N MET A 84 -1.68 2.47 -3.64
CA MET A 84 -2.32 1.17 -3.71
C MET A 84 -3.78 1.19 -3.31
N LEU A 85 -4.18 1.99 -2.31
CA LEU A 85 -5.59 2.15 -1.98
C LEU A 85 -6.38 2.70 -3.17
N ILE A 86 -5.86 3.72 -3.85
CA ILE A 86 -6.46 4.26 -5.08
C ILE A 86 -6.56 3.17 -6.17
N GLU A 87 -5.49 2.40 -6.42
CA GLU A 87 -5.49 1.31 -7.40
C GLU A 87 -6.57 0.27 -7.12
N LEU A 88 -6.70 -0.14 -5.86
CA LEU A 88 -7.66 -1.16 -5.43
C LEU A 88 -9.10 -0.65 -5.49
N LEU A 89 -9.35 0.59 -5.05
CA LEU A 89 -10.68 1.20 -5.10
C LEU A 89 -11.16 1.43 -6.53
N ILE A 90 -10.27 1.83 -7.44
CA ILE A 90 -10.59 1.93 -8.88
C ILE A 90 -10.89 0.54 -9.46
N ALA A 91 -10.08 -0.47 -9.12
CA ALA A 91 -10.29 -1.83 -9.61
C ALA A 91 -11.65 -2.41 -9.15
N ASP A 92 -12.06 -2.06 -7.94
CA ASP A 92 -13.35 -2.40 -7.35
C ASP A 92 -14.51 -1.56 -7.89
N ARG A 93 -14.25 -0.57 -8.76
CA ARG A 93 -15.24 0.43 -9.21
C ARG A 93 -15.90 1.20 -8.07
N ALA A 94 -15.21 1.30 -6.93
CA ALA A 94 -15.66 2.08 -5.77
C ALA A 94 -15.37 3.58 -5.94
N VAL A 95 -14.39 3.93 -6.77
CA VAL A 95 -13.97 5.31 -7.05
C VAL A 95 -13.64 5.45 -8.53
N GLU A 96 -14.06 6.56 -9.15
CA GLU A 96 -13.70 6.90 -10.53
C GLU A 96 -12.38 7.67 -10.61
N LYS A 97 -11.72 7.64 -11.78
CA LYS A 97 -10.49 8.40 -12.02
C LYS A 97 -10.78 9.89 -12.23
N SER A 98 -11.02 10.60 -11.13
CA SER A 98 -11.18 12.05 -11.08
C SER A 98 -9.90 12.79 -11.51
N ALA A 99 -10.00 14.11 -11.72
CA ALA A 99 -8.85 14.93 -12.06
C ALA A 99 -7.77 14.92 -10.96
N GLU A 100 -8.19 14.96 -9.70
CA GLU A 100 -7.33 14.93 -8.52
C GLU A 100 -6.58 13.61 -8.42
N ILE A 101 -7.27 12.48 -8.66
CA ILE A 101 -6.64 11.16 -8.69
C ILE A 101 -5.61 11.09 -9.82
N ARG A 102 -5.94 11.58 -11.03
CA ARG A 102 -4.99 11.61 -12.14
C ARG A 102 -3.75 12.44 -11.81
N GLN A 103 -3.94 13.63 -11.24
CA GLN A 103 -2.84 14.50 -10.81
C GLN A 103 -1.97 13.80 -9.76
N PHE A 104 -2.58 13.15 -8.77
CA PHE A 104 -1.84 12.37 -7.77
C PHE A 104 -1.02 11.25 -8.41
N LEU A 105 -1.60 10.48 -9.34
CA LEU A 105 -0.92 9.37 -10.01
C LEU A 105 0.28 9.86 -10.83
N VAL A 106 0.12 10.94 -11.60
CA VAL A 106 1.22 11.56 -12.36
C VAL A 106 2.33 12.05 -11.43
N ALA A 107 1.98 12.79 -10.38
CA ALA A 107 2.96 13.30 -9.42
C ALA A 107 3.69 12.16 -8.68
N TYR A 108 2.99 11.08 -8.36
CA TYR A 108 3.58 9.87 -7.77
C TYR A 108 4.61 9.25 -8.71
N ASP A 109 4.24 9.02 -9.98
CA ASP A 109 5.11 8.38 -10.97
C ASP A 109 6.37 9.23 -11.25
N GLU A 110 6.22 10.55 -11.37
CA GLU A 110 7.34 11.48 -11.48
C GLU A 110 8.30 11.39 -10.29
N LEU A 111 7.77 11.39 -9.06
CA LEU A 111 8.57 11.31 -7.85
C LEU A 111 9.36 9.99 -7.80
N ILE A 112 8.71 8.87 -8.11
CA ILE A 112 9.37 7.56 -8.13
C ILE A 112 10.48 7.53 -9.18
N ASN A 113 10.23 8.06 -10.37
CA ASN A 113 11.23 8.13 -11.44
C ASN A 113 12.43 9.00 -11.05
N ARG A 114 12.21 10.18 -10.45
CA ARG A 114 13.28 11.05 -9.94
C ARG A 114 14.12 10.34 -8.86
N LYS A 115 13.48 9.67 -7.89
CA LYS A 115 14.17 8.92 -6.83
C LYS A 115 14.96 7.71 -7.36
N LYS A 116 14.50 7.07 -8.45
CA LYS A 116 15.25 6.00 -9.13
C LYS A 116 16.50 6.55 -9.82
N ALA A 117 16.39 7.67 -10.53
CA ALA A 117 17.53 8.32 -11.18
C ALA A 117 18.63 8.68 -10.17
N ASN A 118 18.25 9.26 -9.03
CA ASN A 118 19.21 9.67 -7.99
C ASN A 118 19.86 8.49 -7.23
N LYS A 119 19.36 7.26 -7.37
CA LYS A 119 19.93 6.04 -6.76
C LYS A 119 20.90 5.29 -7.68
N LYS A 120 20.96 5.67 -8.96
CA LYS A 120 21.87 5.08 -9.95
C LYS A 120 23.21 5.85 -10.04
N VAL A 121 23.45 6.79 -9.13
CA VAL A 121 24.71 7.52 -8.95
C VAL A 121 25.34 7.08 -7.64
#